data_AF-A0AAD4DSN1-F1
#
_entry.id   AF-A0AAD4DSN1-F1
#
_cell.length_a   1.000
_cell.length_b   1.000
_cell.length_c   1.000
_cell.angle_alpha   90.00
_cell.angle_beta   90.00
_cell.angle_gamma   90.00
#
_symmetry.space_group_name_H-M   'P 1'
#
loop_
_entity.id
_entity.type
_entity.pdbx_description
1 polymer ?
#
loop_
_entity_poly.entity_id
_entity_poly.type
_entity_poly.pdbx_seq_one_letter_code
_entity_poly.pdbx_strand_id
1 'polypeptide(L)'
;DKCFENQTLHNHDELLYIDLCQAMNTGDIGCVEALFLPWIHMFKATGKHKYASQMSRFLMNLQFNYPVALSNIVRMNLLCNLTGKPFAFCAVDWVVECNNLYTKVSELYRNCHVMMENAFHLQHCTIQHAAPDMTKTIQKLAARIKQKNPHTKKEG
;
A
#
# COMPACT_ATOMS: atom_id res chain seq x y z
N ASP A 1 36.47 3.62 18.00
CA ASP A 1 35.97 2.27 18.26
C ASP A 1 34.76 2.05 17.36
N LYS A 2 34.77 1.00 16.53
CA LYS A 2 33.69 0.72 15.56
C LYS A 2 32.37 0.39 16.25
N CYS A 3 32.42 -0.21 17.44
CA CYS A 3 31.23 -0.54 18.21
C CYS A 3 30.48 0.74 18.60
N PHE A 4 31.21 1.71 19.15
CA PHE A 4 30.68 3.01 19.54
C PHE A 4 30.10 3.80 18.36
N GLU A 5 30.79 3.81 17.21
CA GLU A 5 30.34 4.49 15.99
C GLU A 5 29.01 3.89 15.48
N ASN A 6 28.92 2.56 15.38
CA ASN A 6 27.70 1.88 14.96
C ASN A 6 26.54 2.14 15.93
N GLN A 7 26.79 2.13 17.24
CA GLN A 7 25.75 2.42 18.23
C GLN A 7 25.26 3.87 18.11
N THR A 8 26.15 4.82 17.83
CA THR A 8 25.78 6.22 17.65
C THR A 8 24.88 6.41 16.44
N LEU A 9 25.22 5.78 15.30
CA LEU A 9 24.40 5.81 14.10
C LEU A 9 23.02 5.16 14.33
N HIS A 10 23.00 4.03 15.03
CA HIS A 10 21.75 3.37 15.36
C HIS A 10 20.83 4.25 16.20
N ASN A 11 21.35 4.85 17.28
CA ASN A 11 20.57 5.76 18.13
C ASN A 11 20.06 6.98 17.34
N HIS A 12 20.86 7.51 16.42
CA HIS A 12 20.45 8.61 15.55
C HIS A 12 19.27 8.21 14.66
N ASP A 13 19.34 7.06 14.00
CA ASP A 13 18.27 6.58 13.11
C ASP A 13 16.99 6.23 13.88
N GLU A 14 17.12 5.71 15.11
CA GLU A 14 16.01 5.49 16.03
C GLU A 14 15.30 6.79 16.43
N LEU A 15 16.07 7.85 16.71
CA LEU A 15 15.49 9.17 17.01
C LEU A 15 14.71 9.73 15.82
N LEU A 16 15.24 9.61 14.59
CA LEU A 16 14.52 9.99 13.37
C LEU A 16 13.20 9.23 13.19
N TYR A 17 13.15 7.97 13.60
CA TYR A 17 11.93 7.17 13.59
C TYR A 17 10.92 7.65 14.65
N ILE A 18 11.38 7.91 15.87
CA ILE A 18 10.52 8.42 16.95
C ILE A 18 9.92 9.77 16.56
N ASP A 19 10.73 10.69 16.02
CA ASP A 19 10.28 12.00 15.57
C ASP A 19 9.23 11.88 14.46
N LEU A 20 9.44 10.96 13.51
CA LEU A 20 8.46 10.70 12.45
C LEU A 20 7.15 10.18 13.03
N CYS A 21 7.20 9.21 13.95
CA CYS A 21 6.01 8.69 14.61
C CYS A 21 5.25 9.77 15.38
N GLN A 22 5.96 10.62 16.13
CA GLN A 22 5.35 11.71 16.87
C GLN A 22 4.68 12.72 15.92
N ALA A 23 5.38 13.16 14.88
CA ALA A 23 4.85 14.08 13.87
C ALA A 23 3.63 13.50 13.13
N MET A 24 3.68 12.21 12.78
CA MET A 24 2.55 11.54 12.15
C MET A 24 1.34 11.46 13.08
N ASN A 25 1.55 11.08 14.34
CA ASN A 25 0.46 10.96 15.33
C ASN A 25 -0.18 12.32 15.63
N THR A 26 0.62 13.39 15.76
CA THR A 26 0.12 14.75 15.99
C THR A 26 -0.56 15.35 14.76
N GLY A 27 -0.28 14.84 13.56
CA GLY A 27 -0.74 15.43 12.31
C GLY A 27 0.14 16.59 11.83
N ASP A 28 1.36 16.75 12.36
CA ASP A 28 2.30 17.79 11.93
C ASP A 28 2.94 17.44 10.58
N ILE A 29 2.25 17.82 9.50
CA ILE A 29 2.70 17.54 8.14
C ILE A 29 4.01 18.26 7.78
N GLY A 30 4.27 19.43 8.38
CA GLY A 30 5.50 20.18 8.13
C GLY A 30 6.72 19.43 8.64
N CYS A 31 6.62 18.88 9.85
CA CYS A 31 7.65 18.03 10.43
C CYS A 31 7.82 16.71 9.63
N VAL A 32 6.72 16.07 9.22
CA VAL A 32 6.77 14.87 8.37
C VAL A 32 7.51 15.13 7.05
N GLU A 33 7.22 16.24 6.37
CA GLU A 33 7.92 16.61 5.13
C GLU A 33 9.41 16.88 5.35
N ALA A 34 9.78 17.54 6.46
CA ALA A 34 11.17 17.80 6.80
C ALA A 34 11.96 16.50 7.01
N LEU A 35 11.33 15.50 7.62
CA LEU A 35 11.92 14.18 7.85
C LEU A 35 12.07 13.35 6.57
N PHE A 36 11.34 13.63 5.49
CA PHE A 36 11.49 12.87 4.24
C PHE A 36 12.90 12.94 3.66
N LEU A 37 13.62 14.05 3.83
CA LEU A 37 14.97 14.20 3.30
C LEU A 37 15.97 13.19 3.91
N PRO A 38 16.15 13.10 5.25
CA PRO A 38 17.01 12.07 5.82
C PRO A 38 16.53 10.65 5.49
N TRP A 39 15.22 10.40 5.45
CA TRP A 39 14.67 9.09 5.05
C TRP A 39 14.99 8.72 3.59
N ILE A 40 14.97 9.67 2.66
CA ILE A 40 15.39 9.45 1.27
C ILE A 40 16.85 9.00 1.20
N HIS A 41 17.73 9.64 1.98
CA HIS A 41 19.14 9.29 2.02
C HIS A 41 19.35 7.88 2.59
N MET A 42 18.66 7.54 3.69
CA MET A 42 18.70 6.19 4.26
C MET A 42 18.19 5.12 3.29
N PHE A 43 17.07 5.35 2.60
CA PHE A 43 16.56 4.40 1.61
C PHE A 43 17.50 4.24 0.41
N LYS A 44 18.16 5.32 -0.02
CA LYS A 44 19.15 5.25 -1.08
C LYS A 44 20.38 4.44 -0.67
N ALA A 45 20.86 4.62 0.56
CA ALA A 45 22.01 3.91 1.12
C ALA A 45 21.74 2.41 1.33
N THR A 46 20.51 2.05 1.73
CA THR A 46 20.10 0.66 2.01
C THR A 46 19.64 -0.14 0.78
N GLY A 47 19.79 0.41 -0.43
CA GLY A 47 19.38 -0.25 -1.67
C GLY A 47 17.87 -0.20 -1.97
N LYS A 48 17.10 0.56 -1.18
CA LYS A 48 15.65 0.75 -1.34
C LYS A 48 15.34 1.87 -2.35
N HIS A 49 15.97 1.79 -3.53
CA HIS A 49 15.97 2.85 -4.54
C HIS A 49 14.58 3.25 -5.05
N LYS A 50 13.61 2.32 -5.10
CA LYS A 50 12.24 2.64 -5.51
C LYS A 50 11.57 3.66 -4.58
N TYR A 51 11.72 3.46 -3.27
CA TYR A 51 11.19 4.37 -2.25
C TYR A 51 11.90 5.72 -2.30
N ALA A 52 13.24 5.71 -2.33
CA ALA A 52 14.03 6.95 -2.43
C ALA A 52 13.64 7.78 -3.67
N SER A 53 13.53 7.16 -4.85
CA SER A 53 13.14 7.85 -6.08
C SER A 53 11.71 8.39 -6.02
N GLN A 54 10.77 7.61 -5.49
CA GLN A 54 9.37 8.03 -5.37
C GLN A 54 9.22 9.21 -4.39
N MET A 55 9.85 9.13 -3.22
CA MET A 55 9.83 10.19 -2.21
C MET A 55 10.53 11.47 -2.73
N SER A 56 11.67 11.32 -3.43
CA SER A 56 12.38 12.47 -4.03
C SER A 56 11.52 13.18 -5.06
N ARG A 57 10.87 12.42 -5.96
CA ARG A 57 9.96 12.97 -6.96
C ARG A 57 8.75 13.63 -6.32
N PHE A 58 8.21 13.03 -5.28
CA PHE A 58 7.08 13.57 -4.53
C PHE A 58 7.44 14.93 -3.91
N LEU A 59 8.54 15.02 -3.16
CA LEU A 59 9.01 16.28 -2.57
C LEU A 59 9.28 17.35 -3.64
N MET A 60 9.98 16.99 -4.71
CA MET A 60 10.30 17.92 -5.80
C MET A 60 9.02 18.49 -6.42
N ASN A 61 8.01 17.65 -6.66
CA ASN A 61 6.74 18.12 -7.20
C ASN A 61 6.01 19.04 -6.23
N LEU A 62 5.93 18.65 -4.96
CA LEU A 62 5.20 19.38 -3.93
C LEU A 62 5.80 20.76 -3.64
N GLN A 63 7.13 20.88 -3.71
CA GLN A 63 7.87 22.11 -3.41
C GLN A 63 8.03 23.03 -4.62
N PHE A 64 8.24 22.48 -5.82
CA PHE A 64 8.68 23.28 -6.97
C PHE A 64 7.73 23.25 -8.17
N ASN A 65 6.98 22.17 -8.38
CA ASN A 65 6.22 21.99 -9.62
C ASN A 65 4.71 22.26 -9.47
N TYR A 66 4.14 21.96 -8.31
CA TYR A 66 2.71 22.13 -8.08
C TYR A 66 2.37 23.58 -7.69
N PRO A 67 1.22 24.11 -8.18
CA PRO A 67 0.69 25.36 -7.66
C PRO A 67 0.46 25.27 -6.15
N VAL A 68 0.71 26.36 -5.43
CA VAL A 68 0.61 26.40 -3.95
C VAL A 68 -0.72 25.84 -3.43
N ALA A 69 -1.84 26.17 -4.08
CA ALA A 69 -3.15 25.65 -3.72
C ALA A 69 -3.22 24.12 -3.79
N LEU A 70 -2.66 23.52 -4.86
CA LEU A 70 -2.61 22.07 -5.02
C LEU A 70 -1.69 21.43 -3.97
N SER A 71 -0.50 22.00 -3.74
CA SER A 71 0.41 21.48 -2.73
C SER A 71 -0.22 21.48 -1.33
N ASN A 72 -0.98 22.53 -1.00
CA ASN A 72 -1.71 22.61 0.26
C ASN A 72 -2.81 21.54 0.37
N ILE A 73 -3.57 21.32 -0.70
CA ILE A 73 -4.57 20.25 -0.73
C ILE A 73 -3.90 18.89 -0.54
N VAL A 74 -2.79 18.62 -1.25
CA VAL A 74 -2.04 17.38 -1.11
C VAL A 74 -1.59 17.20 0.34
N ARG A 75 -0.97 18.22 0.97
CA ARG A 75 -0.56 18.24 2.38
C ARG A 75 -1.67 17.88 3.34
N MET A 76 -2.82 18.52 3.19
CA MET A 76 -4.00 18.28 4.02
C MET A 76 -4.55 16.86 3.87
N ASN A 77 -4.19 16.14 2.80
CA ASN A 77 -4.65 14.78 2.51
C ASN A 77 -3.56 13.70 2.65
N LEU A 78 -2.36 14.02 3.17
CA LEU A 78 -1.36 12.97 3.50
C LEU A 78 -1.74 12.18 4.75
N LEU A 79 -2.28 12.88 5.75
CA LEU A 79 -2.69 12.31 7.03
C LEU A 79 -4.18 12.53 7.24
N CYS A 80 -4.83 11.60 7.91
CA CYS A 80 -6.23 11.73 8.31
C CYS A 80 -6.41 11.24 9.75
N ASN A 81 -7.41 11.76 10.44
CA ASN A 81 -7.77 11.32 11.78
C ASN A 81 -9.23 10.88 11.80
N LEU A 82 -9.45 9.58 11.58
CA LEU A 82 -10.80 9.00 11.54
C LEU A 82 -11.48 8.96 12.92
N THR A 83 -10.69 9.02 13.99
CA THR A 83 -11.21 8.91 15.36
C THR A 83 -11.59 10.25 15.99
N GLY A 84 -11.06 11.35 15.45
CA GLY A 84 -11.17 12.69 16.02
C GLY A 84 -10.40 12.89 17.33
N LYS A 85 -9.63 11.90 17.80
CA LYS A 85 -8.87 11.99 19.05
C LYS A 85 -7.51 12.67 18.84
N PRO A 86 -6.99 13.43 19.81
CA PRO A 86 -5.61 13.92 19.75
C PRO A 86 -4.62 12.76 19.56
N PHE A 87 -3.53 13.00 18.84
CA PHE A 87 -2.45 12.03 18.59
C PHE A 87 -2.88 10.74 17.86
N ALA A 88 -4.01 10.76 17.14
CA ALA A 88 -4.56 9.60 16.44
C ALA A 88 -4.62 9.79 14.92
N PHE A 89 -3.75 10.65 14.37
CA PHE A 89 -3.59 10.76 12.91
C PHE A 89 -2.90 9.52 12.35
N CYS A 90 -3.31 9.14 11.14
CA CYS A 90 -2.70 8.05 10.38
C CYS A 90 -2.46 8.49 8.92
N ALA A 91 -1.51 7.84 8.26
CA ALA A 91 -1.32 8.03 6.83
C ALA A 91 -2.57 7.60 6.06
N VAL A 92 -3.02 8.42 5.12
CA VAL A 92 -4.18 8.10 4.28
C VAL A 92 -3.94 6.82 3.47
N ASP A 93 -2.69 6.54 3.10
CA ASP A 93 -2.30 5.30 2.42
C ASP A 93 -2.70 4.06 3.22
N TRP A 94 -2.56 4.07 4.56
CA TRP A 94 -3.00 2.97 5.41
C TRP A 94 -4.53 2.75 5.31
N VAL A 95 -5.32 3.84 5.25
CA VAL A 95 -6.77 3.74 5.07
C VAL A 95 -7.11 3.16 3.69
N VAL A 96 -6.38 3.57 2.65
CA VAL A 96 -6.53 3.04 1.29
C VAL A 96 -6.19 1.54 1.25
N GLU A 97 -5.12 1.12 1.92
CA GLU A 97 -4.75 -0.29 2.05
C GLU A 97 -5.80 -1.12 2.80
N CYS A 98 -6.34 -0.59 3.90
CA CYS A 98 -7.46 -1.21 4.61
C CYS A 98 -8.67 -1.39 3.69
N ASN A 99 -9.06 -0.35 2.94
CA ASN A 99 -10.17 -0.42 1.99
C ASN A 99 -9.91 -1.46 0.88
N ASN A 100 -8.67 -1.52 0.38
CA ASN A 100 -8.26 -2.52 -0.60
C ASN A 100 -8.35 -3.94 -0.03
N LEU A 101 -7.96 -4.15 1.23
CA LEU A 101 -8.10 -5.42 1.91
C LEU A 101 -9.57 -5.83 2.06
N TYR A 102 -10.44 -4.93 2.51
CA TYR A 102 -11.87 -5.21 2.64
C TYR A 102 -12.53 -5.54 1.30
N THR A 103 -12.19 -4.81 0.24
CA THR A 103 -12.68 -5.07 -1.13
C THR A 103 -12.26 -6.45 -1.63
N LYS A 104 -11.03 -6.88 -1.33
CA LYS A 104 -10.52 -8.20 -1.74
C LYS A 104 -11.12 -9.35 -0.93
N VAL A 105 -11.41 -9.13 0.35
CA VAL A 105 -11.81 -10.20 1.29
C VAL A 105 -13.33 -10.36 1.37
N SER A 106 -14.11 -9.31 1.15
CA SER A 106 -15.56 -9.35 1.31
C SER A 106 -16.26 -9.56 -0.04
N GLU A 107 -16.81 -10.78 -0.25
CA GLU A 107 -17.73 -11.07 -1.36
C GLU A 107 -18.93 -10.11 -1.36
N LEU A 108 -19.39 -9.68 -0.16
CA LEU A 108 -20.48 -8.72 -0.01
C LEU A 108 -20.13 -7.34 -0.60
N TYR A 109 -18.93 -6.82 -0.34
CA TYR A 109 -18.47 -5.56 -0.96
C TYR A 109 -18.35 -5.68 -2.47
N ARG A 110 -17.83 -6.81 -2.99
CA ARG A 110 -17.79 -7.07 -4.42
C ARG A 110 -19.20 -7.05 -5.02
N ASN A 111 -20.16 -7.68 -4.36
CA ASN A 111 -21.55 -7.74 -4.79
C ASN A 111 -22.24 -6.36 -4.73
N CYS A 112 -22.03 -5.59 -3.67
CA CYS A 112 -22.56 -4.22 -3.55
C CYS A 112 -21.92 -3.27 -4.56
N HIS A 113 -20.61 -3.37 -4.81
CA HIS A 113 -19.90 -2.57 -5.80
C HIS A 113 -20.38 -2.89 -7.22
N VAL A 114 -20.48 -4.18 -7.58
CA VAL A 114 -21.03 -4.63 -8.87
C VAL A 114 -22.49 -4.19 -9.00
N MET A 115 -23.29 -4.27 -7.94
CA MET A 115 -24.68 -3.80 -7.95
C MET A 115 -24.77 -2.28 -8.21
N MET A 116 -23.93 -1.48 -7.56
CA MET A 116 -23.89 -0.03 -7.77
C MET A 116 -23.36 0.32 -9.17
N GLU A 117 -22.28 -0.30 -9.63
CA GLU A 117 -21.76 -0.11 -10.99
C GLU A 117 -22.78 -0.48 -12.07
N ASN A 118 -23.53 -1.57 -11.88
CA ASN A 118 -24.63 -1.97 -12.77
C ASN A 118 -25.78 -0.97 -12.72
N ALA A 119 -26.14 -0.47 -11.53
CA ALA A 119 -27.21 0.51 -11.36
C ALA A 119 -26.88 1.87 -12.01
N PHE A 120 -25.60 2.23 -12.08
CA PHE A 120 -25.14 3.46 -12.73
C PHE A 120 -24.64 3.27 -14.17
N HIS A 121 -24.75 2.07 -14.75
CA HIS A 121 -24.28 1.74 -16.11
C HIS A 121 -22.82 2.15 -16.39
N LEU A 122 -21.92 2.01 -15.42
CA LEU A 122 -20.51 2.30 -15.61
C LEU A 122 -19.87 1.22 -16.50
N GLN A 123 -19.55 1.57 -17.76
CA GLN A 123 -19.08 0.61 -18.78
C GLN A 123 -17.64 0.07 -18.54
N HIS A 124 -16.91 0.62 -17.57
CA HIS A 124 -15.52 0.25 -17.29
C HIS A 124 -15.33 -0.12 -15.82
N CYS A 125 -15.65 -1.37 -15.46
CA CYS A 125 -15.39 -1.91 -14.14
C CYS A 125 -13.89 -1.89 -13.81
N THR A 126 -13.54 -1.37 -12.64
CA THR A 126 -12.16 -1.37 -12.11
C THR A 126 -11.69 -2.75 -11.62
N ILE A 127 -12.56 -3.76 -11.71
CA ILE A 127 -12.35 -5.13 -11.20
C ILE A 127 -12.29 -6.17 -12.33
N GLN A 128 -11.73 -5.82 -13.49
CA GLN A 128 -11.39 -6.86 -14.47
C GLN A 128 -10.17 -7.64 -13.98
N HIS A 129 -10.41 -8.77 -13.33
CA HIS A 129 -9.38 -9.80 -13.24
C HIS A 129 -9.16 -10.40 -14.62
N ALA A 130 -7.89 -10.51 -15.04
CA ALA A 130 -7.53 -11.33 -16.19
C ALA A 130 -8.13 -12.73 -16.01
N ALA A 131 -8.63 -13.32 -17.10
CA ALA A 131 -9.20 -14.66 -17.06
C ALA A 131 -8.21 -15.61 -16.36
N PRO A 132 -8.66 -16.39 -15.36
CA PRO A 132 -7.76 -17.22 -14.56
C PRO A 132 -7.03 -18.22 -15.47
N ASP A 133 -5.70 -18.33 -15.31
CA ASP A 133 -4.91 -19.33 -16.01
C ASP A 133 -5.28 -20.74 -15.50
N MET A 134 -6.07 -21.44 -16.30
CA MET A 134 -6.60 -22.77 -15.99
C MET A 134 -5.60 -23.91 -16.27
N THR A 135 -4.39 -23.62 -16.75
CA THR A 135 -3.42 -24.63 -17.19
C THR A 135 -3.11 -25.66 -16.10
N LYS A 136 -2.83 -25.20 -14.87
CA LYS A 136 -2.54 -26.09 -13.72
C LYS A 136 -3.76 -26.90 -13.29
N THR A 137 -4.95 -26.33 -13.38
CA THR A 137 -6.22 -27.00 -13.02
C THR A 137 -6.50 -28.14 -13.98
N ILE A 138 -6.35 -27.89 -15.29
CA ILE A 138 -6.52 -28.90 -16.33
C ILE A 138 -5.49 -30.03 -16.19
N GLN A 139 -4.22 -29.70 -15.93
CA GLN A 139 -3.17 -30.70 -15.70
C GLN A 139 -3.48 -31.61 -14.50
N LYS A 140 -3.91 -31.04 -13.36
CA LYS A 140 -4.29 -31.81 -12.17
C LYS A 140 -5.52 -32.68 -12.41
N LEU A 141 -6.52 -32.19 -13.13
CA LEU A 141 -7.69 -32.98 -13.52
C LEU A 141 -7.31 -34.14 -14.43
N ALA A 142 -6.47 -33.91 -15.43
CA ALA A 142 -5.97 -34.96 -16.32
C ALA A 142 -5.20 -36.04 -15.55
N ALA A 143 -4.32 -35.64 -14.62
CA ALA A 143 -3.61 -36.57 -13.75
C ALA A 143 -4.57 -37.40 -12.87
N ARG A 144 -5.60 -36.75 -12.30
CA ARG A 144 -6.61 -37.41 -11.47
C ARG A 144 -7.48 -38.40 -12.26
N ILE A 145 -7.85 -38.06 -13.50
CA ILE A 145 -8.61 -38.94 -14.39
C ILE A 145 -7.76 -40.17 -14.77
N LYS A 146 -6.48 -39.99 -15.09
CA LYS A 146 -5.54 -41.11 -15.33
C LYS A 146 -5.36 -41.99 -14.10
N GLN A 147 -5.27 -41.40 -12.91
CA GLN A 147 -5.05 -42.16 -11.67
C GLN A 147 -6.29 -42.97 -11.27
N LYS A 148 -7.48 -42.36 -11.38
CA LYS A 148 -8.72 -42.99 -10.89
C LYS A 148 -9.39 -43.90 -11.92
N ASN A 149 -8.95 -43.88 -13.18
CA ASN A 149 -9.57 -44.57 -14.32
C ASN A 149 -11.12 -44.62 -14.21
N PRO A 150 -11.80 -43.48 -14.00
CA PRO A 150 -13.26 -43.49 -13.81
C PRO A 150 -14.01 -43.99 -15.06
N HIS A 151 -13.30 -44.07 -16.19
CA HIS A 151 -13.79 -44.53 -17.49
C HIS A 151 -13.73 -46.06 -17.64
N THR A 152 -13.04 -46.79 -16.77
CA THR A 152 -13.07 -48.26 -16.78
C THR A 152 -14.24 -48.74 -15.93
N LYS A 153 -15.18 -49.45 -16.57
CA LYS A 153 -16.32 -50.08 -15.89
C LYS A 153 -15.78 -51.08 -14.86
N LYS A 154 -16.07 -50.88 -13.58
CA LYS A 154 -15.74 -51.86 -12.54
C LYS A 154 -16.62 -53.08 -12.75
N GLU A 155 -16.03 -54.26 -12.90
CA GLU A 155 -16.78 -55.51 -12.84
C GLU A 155 -17.27 -55.69 -11.38
N GLY A 156 -18.57 -55.94 -11.25
CA GLY A 156 -19.23 -56.18 -9.97
C GLY A 156 -19.19 -57.65 -9.60
#